data_AF-A0A814BCG0-F1
#
_entry.id   AF-A0A814BCG0-F1
#
_cell.length_a   1.000
_cell.length_b   1.000
_cell.length_c   1.000
_cell.angle_alpha   90.00
_cell.angle_beta   90.00
_cell.angle_gamma   90.00
#
_symmetry.space_group_name_H-M   'P 1'
#
loop_
_entity.id
_entity.type
_entity.pdbx_description
1 polymer ?
#
loop_
_entity_poly.entity_id
_entity_poly.type
_entity_poly.pdbx_seq_one_letter_code
_entity_poly.pdbx_strand_id
1 'polypeptide(L)' 'MKISKEFFDLPSNIKKEIISSKHYPYGYNGLNDENLSLGYKNSATILLSDVKESFSIGPEHEQKIRWPSKAL' A
#
# COMPACT_ATOMS: atom_id res chain seq x y z
N MET A 1 6.68 -16.10 8.03
CA MET A 1 6.09 -14.76 7.80
C MET A 1 5.31 -14.31 9.05
N LYS A 2 5.99 -13.91 10.14
CA LYS A 2 5.30 -13.49 11.37
C LYS A 2 5.01 -11.99 11.38
N ILE A 3 6.02 -11.19 11.03
CA ILE A 3 5.99 -9.71 11.07
C ILE A 3 4.99 -9.10 10.08
N SER A 4 4.95 -9.60 8.83
CA SER A 4 4.00 -9.07 7.84
C SER A 4 2.55 -9.28 8.26
N LYS A 5 2.24 -10.44 8.87
CA LYS A 5 0.90 -10.72 9.39
C LYS A 5 0.55 -9.78 10.54
N GLU A 6 1.48 -9.63 11.50
CA GLU A 6 1.31 -8.72 12.65
C GLU A 6 1.03 -7.29 12.20
N PHE A 7 1.68 -6.81 11.14
CA PHE A 7 1.40 -5.50 10.56
C PHE A 7 -0.02 -5.39 9.97
N PHE A 8 -0.45 -6.35 9.15
CA PHE A 8 -1.77 -6.29 8.51
C PHE A 8 -2.93 -6.53 9.48
N ASP A 9 -2.67 -7.22 10.60
CA ASP A 9 -3.62 -7.36 11.71
C ASP A 9 -3.85 -6.03 12.48
N LEU A 10 -3.01 -5.00 12.27
CA LEU A 10 -3.20 -3.71 12.93
C LEU A 10 -4.49 -3.00 12.48
N PRO A 11 -5.11 -2.20 13.35
CA PRO A 11 -6.21 -1.31 13.00
C PRO A 11 -5.92 -0.42 11.79
N SER A 12 -6.93 -0.20 10.95
CA SER A 12 -6.79 0.55 9.69
C SER A 12 -6.27 1.98 9.88
N ASN A 13 -6.59 2.62 11.01
CA ASN A 13 -6.07 3.95 11.35
C ASN A 13 -4.56 3.97 11.57
N ILE A 14 -3.98 2.89 12.11
CA ILE A 14 -2.53 2.76 12.33
C ILE A 14 -1.81 2.51 11.00
N LYS A 15 -2.35 1.61 10.17
CA LYS A 15 -1.77 1.29 8.86
C LYS A 15 -1.72 2.53 7.95
N LYS A 16 -2.74 3.39 8.03
CA LYS A 16 -2.85 4.67 7.27
C LYS A 16 -1.93 5.80 7.75
N GLU A 17 -1.20 5.64 8.86
CA GLU A 17 -0.16 6.62 9.28
C GLU A 17 1.00 6.66 8.26
N ILE A 18 1.20 5.56 7.51
CA ILE A 18 2.30 5.40 6.56
C ILE A 18 1.84 5.83 5.17
N ILE A 19 1.79 7.14 4.96
CA ILE A 19 1.29 7.73 3.71
C ILE A 19 2.26 7.45 2.56
N SER A 20 1.72 6.87 1.49
CA SER A 20 2.42 6.73 0.22
C SER A 20 2.75 8.10 -0.39
N SER A 21 4.01 8.34 -0.70
CA SER A 21 4.47 9.59 -1.31
C SER A 21 4.09 9.62 -2.80
N LYS A 22 3.61 10.76 -3.31
CA LYS A 22 3.21 10.89 -4.73
C LYS A 22 4.35 10.59 -5.72
N HIS A 23 5.60 10.69 -5.27
CA HIS A 23 6.78 10.47 -6.10
C HIS A 23 7.35 9.06 -6.00
N TYR A 24 6.99 8.32 -4.95
CA TYR A 24 7.48 6.97 -4.70
C TYR A 24 6.40 6.16 -3.99
N PRO A 25 5.92 5.05 -4.58
CA PRO A 25 4.78 4.29 -4.08
C PRO A 25 5.14 3.41 -2.87
N TYR A 26 5.91 3.94 -1.91
CA TYR A 26 6.30 3.26 -0.67
C TYR A 26 5.36 3.65 0.46
N GLY A 27 4.88 2.67 1.22
CA GLY A 27 3.89 2.85 2.28
C GLY A 27 2.71 1.88 2.16
N TYR A 28 1.62 2.18 2.87
CA TYR A 28 0.44 1.34 2.93
C TYR A 28 -0.61 1.75 1.89
N ASN A 29 -1.10 0.78 1.11
CA ASN A 29 -2.30 0.92 0.28
C ASN A 29 -3.38 0.01 0.84
N GLY A 30 -4.56 0.58 1.08
CA GLY A 30 -5.71 -0.15 1.60
C GLY A 30 -6.49 -0.91 0.55
N LEU A 31 -7.52 -1.61 1.01
CA LEU A 31 -8.50 -2.28 0.16
C LEU A 31 -9.08 -1.29 -0.86
N ASN A 32 -9.08 -1.68 -2.14
CA ASN A 32 -9.60 -0.91 -3.27
C ASN A 32 -8.79 0.35 -3.67
N ASP A 33 -7.61 0.59 -3.08
CA ASP A 33 -6.76 1.71 -3.47
C ASP A 33 -6.00 1.45 -4.79
N GLU A 34 -5.71 0.17 -5.08
CA GLU A 34 -5.11 -0.26 -6.33
C GLU A 34 -6.18 -0.77 -7.30
N ASN A 35 -6.15 -0.27 -8.53
CA ASN A 35 -7.02 -0.73 -9.61
C ASN A 35 -6.20 -1.48 -10.66
N LEU A 36 -6.61 -2.70 -10.97
CA LEU A 36 -6.09 -3.40 -12.13
C LEU A 36 -6.77 -2.83 -13.39
N SER A 37 -5.98 -2.22 -14.27
CA SER A 37 -6.42 -2.00 -15.64
C SER A 37 -6.18 -3.28 -16.44
N LEU A 38 -7.22 -3.80 -17.11
CA LEU A 38 -7.01 -4.74 -18.20
C LEU A 38 -6.18 -4.02 -19.27
N GLY A 39 -5.00 -4.54 -19.57
CA GLY A 39 -3.89 -3.81 -20.19
C GLY A 39 -4.20 -2.94 -21.41
N TYR A 40 -3.26 -2.04 -21.72
CA TYR A 40 -3.32 -1.01 -22.76
C TYR A 40 -3.68 -1.58 -24.15
N LYS A 41 -4.98 -1.73 -24.42
CA LYS A 41 -5.64 -1.62 -25.72
C LYS A 41 -7.15 -1.81 -25.56
N ASN A 42 -7.85 -0.72 -25.84
CA ASN A 42 -9.25 -0.63 -26.23
C ASN A 42 -10.32 -0.81 -25.15
N SER A 43 -11.04 0.31 -24.95
CA SER A 43 -12.48 0.44 -24.67
C SER A 43 -13.00 -0.12 -23.34
N ALA A 44 -13.41 0.82 -22.47
CA ALA A 44 -14.01 0.66 -21.15
C ALA A 44 -13.03 0.15 -20.08
N THR A 45 -12.42 1.08 -19.35
CA THR A 45 -11.69 0.80 -18.11
C THR A 45 -12.69 0.29 -17.08
N ILE A 46 -12.94 -1.03 -17.05
CA ILE A 46 -13.57 -1.66 -15.89
C ILE A 46 -12.50 -1.63 -14.80
N LEU A 47 -12.59 -0.64 -13.91
CA LEU A 47 -11.78 -0.58 -12.70
C LEU A 47 -12.36 -1.63 -11.76
N LEU A 48 -11.80 -2.84 -11.81
CA LEU A 48 -12.02 -3.82 -10.76
C LEU A 48 -11.08 -3.42 -9.63
N SER A 49 -11.67 -3.03 -8.50
CA SER A 49 -10.93 -2.75 -7.29
C SER A 49 -10.33 -4.04 -6.75
N ASP A 50 -9.02 -4.06 -6.51
CA ASP A 50 -8.38 -5.23 -5.93
C ASP A 50 -8.84 -5.41 -4.48
N VAL A 51 -9.34 -6.61 -4.15
CA VAL A 51 -9.63 -7.01 -2.77
C VAL A 51 -8.32 -7.45 -2.11
N LYS A 52 -7.38 -6.51 -1.96
CA LYS A 52 -6.11 -6.69 -1.28
C LYS A 52 -5.69 -5.41 -0.58
N GLU A 53 -4.81 -5.56 0.39
CA GLU A 53 -4.01 -4.46 0.94
C GLU A 53 -2.53 -4.74 0.63
N SER A 54 -1.72 -3.68 0.53
CA SER A 54 -0.30 -3.80 0.23
C SER A 54 0.53 -2.87 1.12
N PHE A 55 1.78 -3.28 1.37
CA PHE A 55 2.77 -2.45 2.05
C PHE A 55 4.09 -2.52 1.29
N SER A 56 4.51 -1.39 0.75
CA SER A 56 5.68 -1.28 -0.14
C SER A 56 6.85 -0.65 0.59
N ILE A 57 7.98 -1.35 0.63
CA ILE A 57 9.23 -0.86 1.26
C ILE A 57 10.21 -0.50 0.15
N GLY A 58 10.61 0.78 0.12
CA GLY A 58 11.60 1.33 -0.79
C GLY A 58 13.02 1.39 -0.23
N PRO A 59 13.99 1.83 -1.03
CA PRO A 59 15.36 2.02 -0.59
C PRO A 59 15.46 3.17 0.42
N GLU A 60 16.25 2.97 1.48
CA GLU A 60 16.35 3.90 2.62
C GLU A 60 16.86 5.31 2.25
N HIS A 61 17.59 5.44 1.13
CA HIS A 61 18.24 6.69 0.73
C HIS A 61 17.32 7.65 -0.04
N GLU A 62 16.18 7.20 -0.55
CA GLU A 62 15.27 8.03 -1.36
C GLU A 62 14.20 8.72 -0.52
N GLN A 63 13.75 8.11 0.58
CA GLN A 63 12.84 8.76 1.53
C GLN A 63 12.79 7.99 2.86
N LYS A 64 12.79 8.72 3.99
CA LYS A 64 12.51 8.10 5.30
C LYS A 64 11.05 7.64 5.33
N ILE A 65 10.82 6.36 5.07
CA ILE A 65 9.53 5.71 5.33
C ILE A 65 9.19 6.00 6.79
N ARG A 66 8.04 6.63 7.03
CA ARG A 66 7.54 6.83 8.39
C ARG A 66 6.97 5.49 8.86
N TRP A 67 7.81 4.69 9.49
CA TRP A 67 7.36 3.47 10.17
C TRP A 67 6.22 3.79 11.14
N PRO A 68 5.22 2.91 11.27
CA PRO A 68 4.05 3.22 12.07
C PRO A 68 4.48 3.34 13.53
N SER A 69 3.84 4.26 14.25
CA SER A 69 4.19 4.60 15.64
C SER A 69 4.08 3.43 16.62
N LYS A 70 3.39 2.36 16.20
CA LYS A 70 3.16 1.12 16.96
C LYS A 70 3.63 -0.15 16.23
N ALA A 71 4.59 -0.07 15.29
CA ALA A 71 5.29 -1.28 14.84
C ALA A 71 6.40 -1.66 15.80
N LEU A 72 6.20 -2.80 16.46
CA LEU A 72 7.16 -3.62 17.23
C LEU A 72 7.95 -2.88 18.32
#